data_AF-A0A946Y3B4-F1
#
_entry.id   AF-A0A946Y3B4-F1
#
_cell.length_a   1.000
_cell.length_b   1.000
_cell.length_c   1.000
_cell.angle_alpha   90.00
_cell.angle_beta   90.00
_cell.angle_gamma   90.00
#
_symmetry.space_group_name_H-M   'P 1'
#
loop_
_entity.id
_entity.type
_entity.pdbx_description
1 polymer ?
#
loop_
_entity_poly.entity_id
_entity_poly.type
_entity_poly.pdbx_seq_one_letter_code
_entity_poly.pdbx_strand_id
1 'polypeptide(L)'
;MTEIDPLSLDFATRFPDSFARVLGRGDSEESSRIIESLPAARKAGIISRLPAARILQLVDSGQHQPAQWLADAPFDEAVNLLSRMPRERRLALVESITDRGRRRRLMQHQRYPSHSVGALVGDIPLRFSSNSLAADVLAELREADADEPGPLVVVDETGRYQGMLDRWHLLMSNPPTGIVGDYVIGLKAVRPEVPIAEVAKDEVWHTRNWLPVVDHRQRILGGVSREKVFRAASGQAGEAGGPSGVFFNLLIDLMYLLDTVLASFLSRKPSS
;
A
#
# COMPACT_ATOMS: atom_id res chain seq x y z
N MET A 1 -7.58 -24.29 19.94
CA MET A 1 -7.88 -22.98 19.32
C MET A 1 -9.16 -23.17 18.54
N THR A 2 -10.22 -22.45 18.88
CA THR A 2 -11.48 -22.55 18.16
C THR A 2 -11.28 -21.92 16.79
N GLU A 3 -11.43 -22.72 15.74
CA GLU A 3 -11.34 -22.27 14.36
C GLU A 3 -12.43 -21.22 14.11
N ILE A 4 -12.10 -20.16 13.39
CA ILE A 4 -13.08 -19.12 13.06
C ILE A 4 -14.17 -19.76 12.18
N ASP A 5 -15.43 -19.42 12.47
CA ASP A 5 -16.54 -19.86 11.63
C ASP A 5 -16.33 -19.37 10.16
N PRO A 6 -16.55 -20.22 9.14
CA PRO A 6 -16.30 -19.88 7.74
C PRO A 6 -17.07 -18.64 7.26
N LEU A 7 -18.29 -18.41 7.75
CA LEU A 7 -19.09 -17.25 7.37
C LEU A 7 -18.52 -15.96 7.97
N SER A 8 -18.01 -16.03 9.20
CA SER A 8 -17.28 -14.92 9.83
C SER A 8 -16.00 -14.59 9.07
N LEU A 9 -15.27 -15.60 8.59
CA LEU A 9 -14.05 -15.40 7.78
C LEU A 9 -14.35 -14.81 6.40
N ASP A 10 -15.41 -15.28 5.71
CA ASP A 10 -15.85 -14.70 4.44
C ASP A 10 -16.30 -13.24 4.62
N PHE A 11 -17.06 -12.95 5.68
CA PHE A 11 -17.48 -11.59 6.01
C PHE A 11 -16.28 -10.66 6.30
N ALA A 12 -15.30 -11.13 7.08
CA ALA A 12 -14.05 -10.40 7.32
C ALA A 12 -13.26 -10.14 6.04
N THR A 13 -13.32 -11.06 5.07
CA THR A 13 -12.60 -10.95 3.81
C THR A 13 -13.28 -9.97 2.85
N ARG A 14 -14.60 -10.06 2.69
CA ARG A 14 -15.37 -9.24 1.75
C ARG A 14 -15.68 -7.84 2.26
N PHE A 15 -15.86 -7.69 3.58
CA PHE A 15 -16.29 -6.44 4.20
C PHE A 15 -15.45 -6.08 5.43
N PRO A 16 -14.13 -5.91 5.28
CA PRO A 16 -13.20 -5.76 6.41
C PRO A 16 -13.53 -4.56 7.32
N ASP A 17 -13.97 -3.43 6.76
CA ASP A 17 -14.36 -2.25 7.55
C ASP A 17 -15.63 -2.48 8.37
N SER A 18 -16.62 -3.17 7.81
CA SER A 18 -17.84 -3.52 8.51
C SER A 18 -17.57 -4.54 9.61
N PHE A 19 -16.72 -5.53 9.34
CA PHE A 19 -16.29 -6.53 10.32
C PHE A 19 -15.57 -5.87 11.50
N ALA A 20 -14.58 -5.01 11.22
CA ALA A 20 -13.87 -4.25 12.25
C ALA A 20 -14.81 -3.36 13.07
N ARG A 21 -15.84 -2.77 12.44
CA ARG A 21 -16.84 -1.97 13.16
C ARG A 21 -17.67 -2.80 14.14
N VAL A 22 -18.05 -4.02 13.75
CA VAL A 22 -18.77 -4.96 14.63
C VAL A 22 -17.91 -5.34 15.82
N LEU A 23 -16.67 -5.79 15.58
CA LEU A 23 -15.71 -6.12 16.65
C LEU A 23 -15.38 -4.93 17.55
N GLY A 24 -15.35 -3.71 17.00
CA GLY A 24 -15.10 -2.51 17.77
C GLY A 24 -16.22 -2.16 18.77
N ARG A 25 -17.45 -2.62 18.53
CA ARG A 25 -18.63 -2.37 19.38
C ARG A 25 -19.01 -3.55 20.26
N GLY A 26 -18.58 -4.75 19.89
CA GLY A 26 -18.85 -5.98 20.61
C GLY A 26 -18.10 -6.08 21.94
N ASP A 27 -18.41 -7.15 22.69
CA ASP A 27 -17.73 -7.50 23.93
C ASP A 27 -16.21 -7.66 23.72
N SER A 28 -15.43 -7.26 24.71
CA SER A 28 -13.96 -7.23 24.60
C SER A 28 -13.36 -8.63 24.54
N GLU A 29 -13.88 -9.58 25.32
CA GLU A 29 -13.36 -10.95 25.37
C GLU A 29 -13.74 -11.70 24.09
N GLU A 30 -14.99 -11.58 23.66
CA GLU A 30 -15.45 -12.19 22.41
C GLU A 30 -14.70 -11.64 21.20
N SER A 31 -14.52 -10.32 21.13
CA SER A 31 -13.77 -9.70 20.03
C SER A 31 -12.31 -10.13 20.01
N SER A 32 -11.67 -10.25 21.18
CA SER A 32 -10.31 -10.75 21.30
C SER A 32 -10.21 -12.20 20.80
N ARG A 33 -11.15 -13.05 21.18
CA ARG A 33 -11.23 -14.45 20.73
C ARG A 33 -11.37 -14.55 19.20
N ILE A 34 -12.25 -13.74 18.61
CA ILE A 34 -12.45 -13.71 17.15
C ILE A 34 -11.21 -13.18 16.43
N ILE A 35 -10.58 -12.13 16.95
CA ILE A 35 -9.35 -11.59 16.38
C ILE A 35 -8.25 -12.64 16.39
N GLU A 36 -8.11 -13.40 17.47
CA GLU A 36 -7.07 -14.42 17.58
C GLU A 36 -7.30 -15.64 16.70
N SER A 37 -8.56 -15.96 16.38
CA SER A 37 -8.90 -17.03 15.43
C SER A 37 -8.74 -16.64 13.96
N LEU A 38 -8.54 -15.35 13.64
CA LEU A 38 -8.26 -14.91 12.27
C LEU A 38 -6.90 -15.43 11.78
N PRO A 39 -6.80 -15.85 10.50
CA PRO A 39 -5.52 -16.10 9.85
C PRO A 39 -4.58 -14.90 9.96
N ALA A 40 -3.28 -15.13 10.15
CA ALA A 40 -2.28 -14.07 10.30
C ALA A 40 -2.34 -13.03 9.17
N ALA A 41 -2.52 -13.50 7.92
CA ALA A 41 -2.64 -12.66 6.74
C ALA A 41 -3.83 -11.67 6.76
N ARG A 42 -4.86 -11.93 7.57
CA ARG A 42 -6.05 -11.06 7.70
C ARG A 42 -6.10 -10.31 9.03
N LYS A 43 -5.53 -10.91 10.08
CA LYS A 43 -5.56 -10.39 11.46
C LYS A 43 -5.11 -8.93 11.53
N ALA A 44 -3.92 -8.62 11.01
CA ALA A 44 -3.40 -7.26 11.07
C ALA A 44 -4.24 -6.25 10.27
N GLY A 45 -4.76 -6.65 9.11
CA GLY A 45 -5.66 -5.82 8.32
C GLY A 45 -6.94 -5.45 9.06
N ILE A 46 -7.59 -6.42 9.69
CA ILE A 46 -8.78 -6.14 10.52
C ILE A 46 -8.42 -5.28 11.73
N ILE A 47 -7.35 -5.59 12.46
CA ILE A 47 -6.92 -4.82 13.64
C ILE A 47 -6.64 -3.36 13.25
N SER A 48 -5.97 -3.11 12.12
CA SER A 48 -5.68 -1.76 11.65
C SER A 48 -6.94 -0.93 11.35
N ARG A 49 -8.12 -1.56 11.22
CA ARG A 49 -9.41 -0.89 10.96
C ARG A 49 -10.24 -0.70 12.23
N LEU A 50 -9.89 -1.34 13.34
CA LEU A 50 -10.59 -1.21 14.63
C LEU A 50 -10.53 0.23 15.17
N PRO A 51 -11.51 0.66 15.97
CA PRO A 51 -11.43 1.92 16.71
C PRO A 51 -10.16 1.99 17.57
N ALA A 52 -9.53 3.17 17.65
CA ALA A 52 -8.27 3.38 18.38
C ALA A 52 -8.34 2.88 19.84
N ALA A 53 -9.45 3.15 20.54
CA ALA A 53 -9.65 2.67 21.91
C ALA A 53 -9.58 1.14 22.02
N ARG A 54 -10.14 0.40 21.05
CA ARG A 54 -10.11 -1.06 21.04
C ARG A 54 -8.71 -1.58 20.71
N ILE A 55 -8.00 -0.94 19.78
CA ILE A 55 -6.60 -1.28 19.49
C ILE A 55 -5.75 -1.15 20.76
N LEU A 56 -5.89 -0.04 21.49
CA LEU A 56 -5.15 0.18 22.73
C LEU A 56 -5.52 -0.86 23.80
N GLN A 57 -6.80 -1.20 23.96
CA GLN A 57 -7.22 -2.28 24.87
C GLN A 57 -6.55 -3.61 24.54
N LEU A 58 -6.46 -3.99 23.26
CA LEU A 58 -5.80 -5.22 22.83
C LEU A 58 -4.28 -5.16 23.03
N VAL A 59 -3.66 -4.01 22.79
CA VAL A 59 -2.21 -3.83 23.04
C VAL A 59 -1.89 -3.89 24.53
N ASP A 60 -2.69 -3.23 25.36
CA ASP A 60 -2.46 -3.10 26.80
C ASP A 60 -2.90 -4.34 27.59
N SER A 61 -3.68 -5.27 27.01
CA SER A 61 -4.11 -6.50 27.70
C SER A 61 -2.96 -7.47 28.00
N GLY A 62 -1.84 -7.36 27.28
CA GLY A 62 -0.69 -8.27 27.40
C GLY A 62 -0.94 -9.70 26.91
N GLN A 63 -2.14 -10.00 26.40
CA GLN A 63 -2.52 -11.32 25.87
C GLN A 63 -2.15 -11.50 24.40
N HIS A 64 -1.79 -10.41 23.73
CA HIS A 64 -1.51 -10.38 22.31
C HIS A 64 -0.04 -10.06 22.03
N GLN A 65 0.38 -10.22 20.77
CA GLN A 65 1.72 -9.85 20.30
C GLN A 65 1.62 -8.76 19.23
N PRO A 66 1.44 -7.47 19.60
CA PRO A 66 1.23 -6.41 18.60
C PRO A 66 2.43 -6.19 17.68
N ALA A 67 3.64 -6.55 18.13
CA ALA A 67 4.84 -6.51 17.30
C ALA A 67 4.74 -7.48 16.12
N GLN A 68 4.14 -8.66 16.36
CA GLN A 68 3.90 -9.66 15.33
C GLN A 68 2.87 -9.18 14.31
N TRP A 69 1.82 -8.47 14.75
CA TRP A 69 0.87 -7.83 13.83
C TRP A 69 1.56 -6.86 12.87
N LEU A 70 2.48 -6.04 13.37
CA LEU A 70 3.24 -5.10 12.52
C LEU A 70 4.26 -5.80 11.61
N ALA A 71 4.81 -6.94 12.04
CA ALA A 71 5.74 -7.74 11.26
C ALA A 71 5.05 -8.42 10.07
N ASP A 72 3.90 -9.04 10.32
CA ASP A 72 3.22 -9.90 9.35
C ASP A 72 2.29 -9.12 8.41
N ALA A 73 1.88 -7.91 8.77
CA ALA A 73 0.99 -7.11 7.95
C ALA A 73 1.63 -6.71 6.61
N PRO A 74 0.83 -6.46 5.57
CA PRO A 74 1.19 -5.51 4.52
C PRO A 74 1.68 -4.19 5.13
N PHE A 75 2.67 -3.53 4.49
CA PHE A 75 3.30 -2.33 5.04
C PHE A 75 2.30 -1.20 5.33
N ASP A 76 1.35 -0.98 4.41
CA ASP A 76 0.30 0.02 4.55
C ASP A 76 -0.60 -0.24 5.77
N GLU A 77 -0.93 -1.50 6.03
CA GLU A 77 -1.77 -1.88 7.17
C GLU A 77 -1.02 -1.70 8.49
N ALA A 78 0.28 -2.00 8.53
CA ALA A 78 1.12 -1.70 9.70
C ALA A 78 1.22 -0.18 9.96
N VAL A 79 1.39 0.63 8.90
CA VAL A 79 1.39 2.09 9.01
C VAL A 79 0.06 2.61 9.54
N ASN A 80 -1.06 2.12 9.01
CA ASN A 80 -2.40 2.50 9.45
C ASN A 80 -2.69 2.06 10.91
N LEU A 81 -2.22 0.88 11.31
CA LEU A 81 -2.30 0.43 12.70
C LEU A 81 -1.52 1.37 13.63
N LEU A 82 -0.29 1.72 13.25
CA LEU A 82 0.52 2.67 14.00
C LEU A 82 -0.16 4.04 14.11
N SER A 83 -0.74 4.58 13.03
CA SER A 83 -1.38 5.91 13.07
C SER A 83 -2.57 6.01 14.03
N ARG A 84 -3.12 4.87 14.49
CA ARG A 84 -4.22 4.82 15.47
C ARG A 84 -3.75 4.78 16.93
N MET A 85 -2.45 4.76 17.15
CA MET A 85 -1.85 4.73 18.49
C MET A 85 -1.17 6.07 18.83
N PRO A 86 -1.12 6.45 20.12
CA PRO A 86 -0.32 7.57 20.59
C PRO A 86 1.16 7.41 20.21
N ARG A 87 1.85 8.53 20.00
CA ARG A 87 3.22 8.54 19.46
C ARG A 87 4.20 7.72 20.30
N GLU A 88 4.06 7.78 21.61
CA GLU A 88 4.90 7.11 22.59
C GLU A 88 4.79 5.59 22.44
N ARG A 89 3.56 5.08 22.22
CA ARG A 89 3.29 3.66 21.98
C ARG A 89 3.83 3.18 20.64
N ARG A 90 3.71 4.00 19.58
CA ARG A 90 4.18 3.64 18.23
C ARG A 90 5.66 3.30 18.23
N LEU A 91 6.50 4.16 18.81
CA LEU A 91 7.95 3.98 18.77
C LEU A 91 8.38 2.73 19.56
N ALA A 92 7.90 2.59 20.80
CA ALA A 92 8.21 1.41 21.61
C ALA A 92 7.77 0.10 20.93
N LEU A 93 6.61 0.11 20.28
CA LEU A 93 6.10 -1.06 19.57
C LEU A 93 6.90 -1.39 18.30
N VAL A 94 7.34 -0.38 17.54
CA VAL A 94 8.20 -0.61 16.39
C VAL A 94 9.58 -1.11 16.84
N GLU A 95 10.10 -0.64 17.97
CA GLU A 95 11.39 -1.09 18.52
C GLU A 95 11.41 -2.58 18.86
N SER A 96 10.29 -3.13 19.32
CA SER A 96 10.15 -4.54 19.69
C SER A 96 10.01 -5.50 18.50
N ILE A 97 9.95 -5.00 17.26
CA ILE A 97 9.96 -5.83 16.05
C ILE A 97 11.35 -6.46 15.88
N THR A 98 11.40 -7.79 15.80
CA THR A 98 12.63 -8.58 15.62
C THR A 98 13.28 -8.37 14.26
N ASP A 99 12.49 -8.32 13.19
CA ASP A 99 12.98 -8.06 11.83
C ASP A 99 13.54 -6.63 11.75
N ARG A 100 14.87 -6.54 11.65
CA ARG A 100 15.61 -5.27 11.58
C ARG A 100 15.26 -4.45 10.34
N GLY A 101 15.02 -5.09 9.21
CA GLY A 101 14.66 -4.44 7.95
C GLY A 101 13.27 -3.81 8.04
N ARG A 102 12.29 -4.60 8.49
CA ARG A 102 10.92 -4.16 8.74
C ARG A 102 10.87 -3.02 9.76
N ARG A 103 11.53 -3.19 10.90
CA ARG A 103 11.66 -2.18 11.96
C ARG A 103 12.23 -0.87 11.42
N ARG A 104 13.33 -0.94 10.66
CA ARG A 104 13.98 0.25 10.09
C ARG A 104 13.02 1.00 9.15
N ARG A 105 12.29 0.29 8.28
CA ARG A 105 11.33 0.92 7.35
C ARG A 105 10.18 1.60 8.08
N LEU A 106 9.58 0.92 9.07
CA LEU A 106 8.51 1.51 9.87
C LEU A 106 9.00 2.72 10.68
N MET A 107 10.18 2.63 11.30
CA MET A 107 10.81 3.77 11.98
C MET A 107 11.05 4.96 11.06
N GLN A 108 11.57 4.69 9.86
CA GLN A 108 11.78 5.73 8.85
C GLN A 108 10.44 6.38 8.46
N HIS A 109 9.40 5.58 8.26
CA HIS A 109 8.06 6.11 7.93
C HIS A 109 7.52 7.05 9.03
N GLN A 110 7.71 6.70 10.31
CA GLN A 110 7.26 7.54 11.43
C GLN A 110 7.97 8.91 11.51
N ARG A 111 9.07 9.12 10.77
CA ARG A 111 9.80 10.39 10.73
C ARG A 111 9.27 11.35 9.67
N TYR A 112 8.50 10.88 8.70
CA TYR A 112 8.01 11.74 7.63
C TYR A 112 6.89 12.65 8.14
N PRO A 113 6.91 13.94 7.79
CA PRO A 113 5.78 14.84 8.06
C PRO A 113 4.50 14.34 7.39
N SER A 114 3.35 14.49 8.06
CA SER A 114 2.05 14.03 7.55
C SER A 114 1.64 14.64 6.20
N HIS A 115 2.17 15.82 5.87
CA HIS A 115 1.91 16.53 4.62
C HIS A 115 2.90 16.21 3.49
N SER A 116 3.85 15.30 3.73
CA SER A 116 4.88 14.90 2.76
C SER A 116 4.54 13.57 2.07
N VAL A 117 5.07 13.35 0.87
CA VAL A 117 4.90 12.08 0.13
C VAL A 117 5.33 10.87 0.97
N GLY A 118 6.37 11.03 1.78
CA GLY A 118 6.89 9.98 2.66
C GLY A 118 5.83 9.39 3.59
N ALA A 119 4.84 10.18 4.02
CA ALA A 119 3.75 9.70 4.87
C ALA A 119 2.71 8.83 4.13
N LEU A 120 2.76 8.80 2.80
CA LEU A 120 1.88 8.00 1.94
C LEU A 120 2.61 6.81 1.29
N VAL A 121 3.92 6.67 1.53
CA VAL A 121 4.76 5.63 0.92
C VAL A 121 4.29 4.26 1.38
N GLY A 122 3.81 3.47 0.41
CA GLY A 122 3.49 2.06 0.58
C GLY A 122 4.61 1.14 0.09
N ASP A 123 4.37 -0.16 0.19
CA ASP A 123 5.33 -1.13 -0.32
C ASP A 123 5.31 -1.23 -1.85
N ILE A 124 6.36 -1.86 -2.38
CA ILE A 124 6.44 -2.27 -3.77
C ILE A 124 6.54 -3.80 -3.75
N PRO A 125 5.46 -4.51 -4.11
CA PRO A 125 5.44 -5.96 -4.04
C PRO A 125 6.37 -6.62 -5.07
N LEU A 126 6.52 -6.00 -6.24
CA LEU A 126 7.32 -6.54 -7.34
C LEU A 126 8.47 -5.59 -7.70
N ARG A 127 9.70 -6.10 -7.52
CA ARG A 127 10.95 -5.38 -7.80
C ARG A 127 11.86 -6.29 -8.59
N PHE A 128 12.30 -5.84 -9.76
CA PHE A 128 13.12 -6.64 -10.67
C PHE A 128 14.53 -6.05 -10.79
N SER A 129 15.53 -6.92 -10.87
CA SER A 129 16.89 -6.50 -11.23
C SER A 129 16.91 -6.13 -12.71
N SER A 130 17.62 -5.07 -13.08
CA SER A 130 17.86 -4.70 -14.47
C SER A 130 18.57 -5.81 -15.27
N ASN A 131 19.32 -6.67 -14.57
CA ASN A 131 20.12 -7.74 -15.16
C ASN A 131 19.39 -9.10 -15.20
N SER A 132 18.15 -9.17 -14.68
CA SER A 132 17.34 -10.39 -14.78
C SER A 132 16.95 -10.69 -16.22
N LEU A 133 16.82 -11.97 -16.56
CA LEU A 133 16.32 -12.38 -17.88
C LEU A 133 14.86 -11.94 -18.03
N ALA A 134 14.55 -11.34 -19.18
CA ALA A 134 13.20 -10.84 -19.47
C ALA A 134 12.16 -11.96 -19.47
N ALA A 135 12.53 -13.16 -19.92
CA ALA A 135 11.66 -14.34 -19.92
C ALA A 135 11.27 -14.79 -18.50
N ASP A 136 12.22 -14.77 -17.56
CA ASP A 136 11.99 -15.18 -16.17
C ASP A 136 11.03 -14.20 -15.48
N VAL A 137 11.24 -12.89 -15.68
CA VAL A 137 10.36 -11.86 -15.13
C VAL A 137 8.96 -11.94 -15.74
N LEU A 138 8.83 -12.24 -17.04
CA LEU A 138 7.52 -12.45 -17.65
C LEU A 138 6.80 -13.68 -17.04
N ALA A 139 7.53 -14.75 -16.73
CA ALA A 139 6.95 -15.91 -16.04
C ALA A 139 6.48 -15.54 -14.62
N GLU A 140 7.32 -14.84 -13.84
CA GLU A 140 6.97 -14.35 -12.51
C GLU A 140 5.72 -13.44 -12.53
N LEU A 141 5.63 -12.53 -13.50
CA LEU A 141 4.45 -11.66 -13.66
C LEU A 141 3.16 -12.42 -13.99
N ARG A 142 3.26 -13.54 -14.74
CA ARG A 142 2.11 -14.38 -15.05
C ARG A 142 1.64 -15.19 -13.84
N GLU A 143 2.56 -15.58 -12.96
CA GLU A 143 2.24 -16.29 -11.71
C GLU A 143 1.69 -15.36 -10.63
N ALA A 144 2.09 -14.09 -10.62
CA ALA A 144 1.72 -13.13 -9.60
C ALA A 144 0.21 -12.76 -9.58
N ASP A 145 -0.59 -13.22 -10.57
CA ASP A 145 -2.05 -13.10 -10.74
C ASP A 145 -2.72 -12.06 -9.82
N ALA A 146 -2.35 -10.80 -10.01
CA ALA A 146 -2.85 -9.67 -9.24
C ALA A 146 -3.66 -8.76 -10.16
N ASP A 147 -4.93 -8.53 -9.80
CA ASP A 147 -5.83 -7.59 -10.49
C ASP A 147 -5.17 -6.20 -10.69
N GLU A 148 -4.29 -5.81 -9.77
CA GLU A 148 -3.43 -4.64 -9.92
C GLU A 148 -2.07 -4.86 -9.20
N PRO A 149 -0.99 -5.19 -9.92
CA PRO A 149 0.29 -5.60 -9.31
C PRO A 149 1.07 -4.46 -8.63
N GLY A 150 0.44 -3.29 -8.45
CA GLY A 150 1.11 -2.09 -7.97
C GLY A 150 2.23 -1.62 -8.92
N PRO A 151 3.19 -0.81 -8.43
CA PRO A 151 4.32 -0.35 -9.25
C PRO A 151 5.30 -1.49 -9.54
N LEU A 152 5.62 -1.71 -10.83
CA LEU A 152 6.66 -2.65 -11.26
C LEU A 152 8.00 -1.92 -11.38
N VAL A 153 8.85 -2.03 -10.38
CA VAL A 153 10.07 -1.22 -10.26
C VAL A 153 11.28 -2.01 -10.72
N VAL A 154 12.12 -1.40 -11.54
CA VAL A 154 13.43 -1.95 -11.92
C VAL A 154 14.54 -1.26 -11.14
N VAL A 155 15.45 -2.05 -10.57
CA VAL A 155 16.59 -1.59 -9.78
C VAL A 155 17.90 -2.19 -10.27
N ASP A 156 19.02 -1.52 -9.99
CA ASP A 156 20.35 -2.10 -10.18
C ASP A 156 20.75 -3.02 -9.02
N GLU A 157 21.92 -3.66 -9.14
CA GLU A 157 22.50 -4.56 -8.12
C GLU A 157 22.74 -3.89 -6.75
N THR A 158 22.80 -2.56 -6.71
CA THR A 158 22.97 -1.79 -5.47
C THR A 158 21.65 -1.30 -4.88
N GLY A 159 20.53 -1.65 -5.52
CA GLY A 159 19.17 -1.27 -5.14
C GLY A 159 18.77 0.14 -5.56
N ARG A 160 19.50 0.77 -6.49
CA ARG A 160 19.13 2.09 -7.03
C ARG A 160 18.07 1.92 -8.11
N TYR A 161 17.11 2.83 -8.09
CA TYR A 161 16.01 2.89 -9.04
C TYR A 161 16.51 3.19 -10.46
N GLN A 162 16.11 2.37 -11.43
CA GLN A 162 16.45 2.50 -12.85
C GLN A 162 15.24 2.92 -13.70
N GLY A 163 14.02 2.68 -13.22
CA GLY A 163 12.80 3.02 -13.93
C GLY A 163 11.66 2.05 -13.60
N MET A 164 10.58 2.16 -14.36
CA MET A 164 9.45 1.23 -14.27
C MET A 164 9.59 0.17 -15.35
N LEU A 165 9.18 -1.07 -15.06
CA LEU A 165 9.07 -2.10 -16.07
C LEU A 165 7.93 -1.76 -17.03
N ASP A 166 8.22 -1.69 -18.33
CA ASP A 166 7.24 -1.66 -19.39
C ASP A 166 6.63 -3.05 -19.57
N ARG A 167 5.63 -3.35 -18.74
CA ARG A 167 4.93 -4.63 -18.81
C ARG A 167 4.30 -4.87 -20.19
N TRP A 168 3.86 -3.82 -20.88
CA TRP A 168 3.19 -3.97 -22.16
C TRP A 168 4.19 -4.34 -23.25
N HIS A 169 5.33 -3.63 -23.31
CA HIS A 169 6.42 -3.99 -24.21
C HIS A 169 6.91 -5.43 -23.94
N LEU A 170 7.13 -5.79 -22.67
CA LEU A 170 7.56 -7.14 -22.28
C LEU A 170 6.57 -8.23 -22.73
N LEU A 171 5.27 -8.00 -22.52
CA LEU A 171 4.21 -8.94 -22.93
C LEU A 171 4.10 -9.08 -24.46
N MET A 172 4.31 -7.98 -25.20
CA MET A 172 4.20 -7.95 -26.66
C MET A 172 5.38 -8.61 -27.37
N SER A 173 6.55 -8.70 -26.75
CA SER A 173 7.76 -9.28 -27.36
C SER A 173 7.77 -10.82 -27.47
N ASN A 174 6.68 -11.52 -27.18
CA ASN A 174 6.58 -12.98 -27.00
C ASN A 174 7.36 -13.87 -28.01
N PRO A 175 8.42 -14.60 -27.59
CA PRO A 175 9.03 -14.58 -26.26
C PRO A 175 9.98 -13.37 -26.10
N PRO A 176 9.93 -12.65 -24.97
CA PRO A 176 10.88 -11.57 -24.72
C PRO A 176 12.32 -12.13 -24.68
N THR A 177 13.27 -11.32 -25.13
CA THR A 177 14.70 -11.68 -25.20
C THR A 177 15.53 -10.68 -24.40
N GLY A 178 16.78 -11.02 -24.12
CA GLY A 178 17.68 -10.12 -23.39
C GLY A 178 17.32 -9.98 -21.91
N ILE A 179 17.52 -8.77 -21.38
CA ILE A 179 17.40 -8.47 -19.95
C ILE A 179 16.28 -7.47 -19.69
N VAL A 180 15.82 -7.42 -18.44
CA VAL A 180 14.79 -6.48 -17.97
C VAL A 180 15.15 -5.03 -18.28
N GLY A 181 16.44 -4.67 -18.27
CA GLY A 181 16.92 -3.33 -18.62
C GLY A 181 16.46 -2.85 -20.01
N ASP A 182 16.22 -3.76 -20.96
CA ASP A 182 15.76 -3.44 -22.32
C ASP A 182 14.26 -3.05 -22.36
N TYR A 183 13.54 -3.29 -21.26
CA TYR A 183 12.10 -3.09 -21.10
C TYR A 183 11.77 -2.02 -20.06
N VAL A 184 12.63 -1.01 -19.88
CA VAL A 184 12.44 0.03 -18.87
C VAL A 184 11.83 1.30 -19.46
N ILE A 185 10.76 1.80 -18.83
CA ILE A 185 10.27 3.17 -19.01
C ILE A 185 10.93 4.07 -17.97
N GLY A 186 11.60 5.12 -18.43
CA GLY A 186 12.10 6.19 -17.58
C GLY A 186 10.94 6.97 -16.96
N LEU A 187 10.75 6.81 -15.65
CA LEU A 187 9.82 7.63 -14.86
C LEU A 187 10.62 8.33 -13.78
N LYS A 188 10.44 9.64 -13.61
CA LYS A 188 11.10 10.37 -12.53
C LYS A 188 10.55 9.87 -11.18
N ALA A 189 11.45 9.56 -10.24
CA ALA A 189 11.08 9.25 -8.87
C ALA A 189 10.96 10.51 -8.01
N VAL A 190 10.07 10.47 -7.02
CA VAL A 190 9.82 11.55 -6.07
C VAL A 190 10.61 11.32 -4.78
N ARG A 191 11.00 12.42 -4.13
CA ARG A 191 11.62 12.38 -2.80
C ARG A 191 10.54 12.33 -1.72
N PRO A 192 10.74 11.59 -0.62
CA PRO A 192 9.72 11.49 0.42
C PRO A 192 9.45 12.83 1.12
N GLU A 193 10.38 13.78 1.07
CA GLU A 193 10.23 15.11 1.67
C GLU A 193 9.32 16.06 0.87
N VAL A 194 9.01 15.72 -0.39
CA VAL A 194 8.19 16.59 -1.26
C VAL A 194 6.78 16.75 -0.67
N PRO A 195 6.23 17.97 -0.60
CA PRO A 195 4.85 18.19 -0.17
C PRO A 195 3.84 17.49 -1.08
N ILE A 196 2.84 16.85 -0.49
CA ILE A 196 1.75 16.18 -1.23
C ILE A 196 1.06 17.16 -2.18
N ALA A 197 0.83 18.40 -1.74
CA ALA A 197 0.18 19.45 -2.52
C ALA A 197 0.99 19.87 -3.77
N GLU A 198 2.31 19.67 -3.79
CA GLU A 198 3.16 19.94 -4.95
C GLU A 198 3.00 18.82 -5.97
N VAL A 199 3.08 17.56 -5.53
CA VAL A 199 2.85 16.39 -6.40
C VAL A 199 1.46 16.39 -6.98
N ALA A 200 0.45 16.80 -6.20
CA ALA A 200 -0.93 16.89 -6.66
C ALA A 200 -1.18 17.97 -7.73
N LYS A 201 -0.22 18.87 -7.99
CA LYS A 201 -0.30 19.89 -9.05
C LYS A 201 0.52 19.56 -10.29
N ASP A 202 1.39 18.55 -10.22
CA ASP A 202 2.28 18.20 -11.32
C ASP A 202 1.54 17.30 -12.33
N GLU A 203 1.23 17.88 -13.49
CA GLU A 203 0.46 17.26 -14.57
C GLU A 203 1.08 15.93 -15.06
N VAL A 204 2.41 15.79 -14.98
CA VAL A 204 3.07 14.54 -15.36
C VAL A 204 2.63 13.40 -14.46
N TRP A 205 2.47 13.64 -13.16
CA TRP A 205 2.10 12.61 -12.19
C TRP A 205 0.60 12.29 -12.25
N HIS A 206 -0.24 13.19 -12.75
CA HIS A 206 -1.68 12.94 -12.93
C HIS A 206 -1.94 11.79 -13.92
N THR A 207 -1.06 11.64 -14.91
CA THR A 207 -1.14 10.58 -15.92
C THR A 207 -0.65 9.21 -15.43
N ARG A 208 -0.14 9.12 -14.19
CA ARG A 208 0.49 7.91 -13.65
C ARG A 208 -0.31 7.37 -12.47
N ASN A 209 -0.58 6.07 -12.46
CA ASN A 209 -1.27 5.43 -11.34
C ASN A 209 -0.38 5.32 -10.10
N TRP A 210 0.94 5.21 -10.30
CA TRP A 210 1.92 5.00 -9.24
C TRP A 210 3.16 5.83 -9.44
N LEU A 211 3.70 6.30 -8.32
CA LEU A 211 4.81 7.24 -8.24
C LEU A 211 5.91 6.59 -7.40
N PRO A 212 7.09 6.28 -7.98
CA PRO A 212 8.18 5.65 -7.25
C PRO A 212 8.83 6.66 -6.31
N VAL A 213 9.12 6.24 -5.08
CA VAL A 213 9.70 7.10 -4.05
C VAL A 213 11.10 6.62 -3.69
N VAL A 214 12.09 7.51 -3.80
CA VAL A 214 13.50 7.19 -3.60
C VAL A 214 14.15 8.07 -2.54
N ASP A 215 15.15 7.52 -1.84
CA ASP A 215 15.99 8.29 -0.92
C ASP A 215 17.00 9.17 -1.66
N HIS A 216 17.82 9.91 -0.91
CA HIS A 216 18.87 10.79 -1.46
C HIS A 216 19.96 10.05 -2.26
N ARG A 217 20.10 8.73 -2.08
CA ARG A 217 21.06 7.86 -2.78
C ARG A 217 20.42 7.13 -3.97
N GLN A 218 19.23 7.54 -4.40
CA GLN A 218 18.43 6.89 -5.46
C GLN A 218 17.96 5.47 -5.12
N ARG A 219 17.97 5.07 -3.84
CA ARG A 219 17.47 3.76 -3.43
C ARG A 219 15.95 3.80 -3.29
N ILE A 220 15.30 2.77 -3.81
CA ILE A 220 13.84 2.69 -3.77
C ILE A 220 13.33 2.45 -2.33
N LEU A 221 12.48 3.36 -1.86
CA LEU A 221 11.83 3.26 -0.54
C LEU A 221 10.47 2.56 -0.64
N GLY A 222 9.73 2.86 -1.70
CA GLY A 222 8.37 2.39 -1.91
C GLY A 222 7.70 3.11 -3.08
N GLY A 223 6.38 2.98 -3.17
CA GLY A 223 5.56 3.68 -4.16
C GLY A 223 4.38 4.38 -3.49
N VAL A 224 3.88 5.44 -4.11
CA VAL A 224 2.61 6.07 -3.72
C VAL A 224 1.63 6.01 -4.88
N SER A 225 0.37 5.64 -4.60
CA SER A 225 -0.67 5.63 -5.62
C SER A 225 -1.22 7.04 -5.84
N ARG A 226 -1.69 7.27 -7.07
CA ARG A 226 -2.39 8.50 -7.46
C ARG A 226 -3.54 8.81 -6.52
N GLU A 227 -4.39 7.82 -6.24
CA GLU A 227 -5.50 7.95 -5.28
C GLU A 227 -5.02 8.51 -3.94
N LYS A 228 -3.97 7.92 -3.34
CA LYS A 228 -3.49 8.33 -2.01
C LYS A 228 -3.05 9.80 -2.02
N VAL A 229 -2.35 10.24 -3.06
CA VAL A 229 -1.93 11.65 -3.23
C VAL A 229 -3.14 12.57 -3.30
N PHE A 230 -4.09 12.29 -4.19
CA PHE A 230 -5.25 13.15 -4.39
C PHE A 230 -6.17 13.18 -3.16
N ARG A 231 -6.45 12.02 -2.54
CA ARG A 231 -7.24 11.96 -1.30
C ARG A 231 -6.60 12.78 -0.17
N ALA A 232 -5.28 12.67 -0.01
CA ALA A 232 -4.56 13.42 1.01
C ALA A 232 -4.52 14.92 0.71
N ALA A 233 -4.36 15.31 -0.55
CA ALA A 233 -4.40 16.72 -0.97
C ALA A 233 -5.78 17.35 -0.73
N SER A 234 -6.87 16.63 -1.06
CA SER A 234 -8.24 17.08 -0.78
C SER A 234 -8.52 17.23 0.71
N GLY A 235 -8.02 16.30 1.55
CA GLY A 235 -8.14 16.39 3.00
C GLY A 235 -7.48 17.65 3.57
N GLN A 236 -6.26 17.96 3.11
CA GLN A 236 -5.55 19.19 3.51
C GLN A 236 -6.27 20.47 3.04
N ALA A 237 -6.90 20.44 1.86
CA ALA A 237 -7.68 21.57 1.34
C ALA A 237 -9.00 21.78 2.09
N GLY A 238 -9.65 20.70 2.55
CA GLY A 238 -10.87 20.76 3.35
C GLY A 238 -10.65 21.34 4.75
N GLU A 239 -9.52 21.03 5.38
CA GLU A 239 -9.10 21.67 6.64
C GLU A 239 -8.80 23.17 6.47
N ALA A 240 -8.46 23.61 5.25
CA ALA A 240 -8.22 25.01 4.90
C ALA A 240 -9.48 25.80 4.46
N GLY A 241 -10.67 25.19 4.46
CA GLY A 241 -11.96 25.90 4.30
C GLY A 241 -12.29 26.46 2.90
N GLY A 242 -11.68 25.95 1.81
CA GLY A 242 -11.85 26.50 0.46
C GLY A 242 -12.82 25.73 -0.47
N PRO A 243 -13.49 26.39 -1.44
CA PRO A 243 -14.38 25.77 -2.44
C PRO A 243 -13.68 24.78 -3.39
N SER A 244 -12.35 24.72 -3.39
CA SER A 244 -11.54 23.85 -4.24
C SER A 244 -11.69 22.36 -3.91
N GLY A 245 -11.97 22.00 -2.65
CA GLY A 245 -12.08 20.59 -2.24
C GLY A 245 -13.23 19.83 -2.90
N VAL A 246 -14.35 20.51 -3.17
CA VAL A 246 -15.54 19.90 -3.81
C VAL A 246 -15.28 19.61 -5.29
N PHE A 247 -14.62 20.52 -6.00
CA PHE A 247 -14.22 20.31 -7.40
C PHE A 247 -13.18 19.21 -7.55
N PHE A 248 -12.23 19.11 -6.61
CA PHE A 248 -11.24 18.04 -6.62
C PHE A 248 -11.86 16.66 -6.35
N ASN A 249 -12.82 16.55 -5.44
CA ASN A 249 -13.53 15.28 -5.23
C ASN A 249 -14.34 14.86 -6.46
N LEU A 250 -15.00 15.81 -7.14
CA LEU A 250 -15.70 15.54 -8.39
C LEU A 250 -14.75 15.05 -9.50
N LEU A 251 -13.54 15.61 -9.56
CA LEU A 251 -12.50 15.18 -10.51
C LEU A 251 -12.04 13.75 -10.21
N ILE A 252 -11.82 13.42 -8.94
CA ILE A 252 -11.44 12.07 -8.50
C ILE A 252 -12.54 11.07 -8.87
N ASP A 253 -13.80 11.37 -8.57
CA ASP A 253 -14.95 10.51 -8.89
C ASP A 253 -15.11 10.30 -10.41
N LEU A 254 -14.95 11.36 -11.20
CA LEU A 254 -14.97 11.28 -12.66
C LEU A 254 -13.82 10.43 -13.22
N MET A 255 -12.63 10.53 -12.62
CA MET A 255 -11.48 9.72 -13.00
C MET A 255 -11.68 8.23 -12.66
N TYR A 256 -12.24 7.90 -11.49
CA TYR A 256 -12.62 6.52 -11.16
C TYR A 256 -13.65 5.95 -12.14
N LEU A 257 -14.62 6.78 -12.54
CA LEU A 257 -15.61 6.40 -13.54
C LEU A 257 -14.92 6.08 -14.89
N LEU A 258 -13.98 6.91 -15.32
CA LEU A 258 -13.23 6.70 -16.57
C LEU A 258 -12.36 5.44 -16.53
N ASP A 259 -11.62 5.20 -15.45
CA ASP A 259 -10.80 3.99 -15.30
C ASP A 259 -11.68 2.72 -15.27
N THR A 260 -12.85 2.79 -14.61
CA THR A 260 -13.82 1.68 -14.57
C THR A 260 -14.41 1.41 -15.95
N VAL A 261 -14.77 2.45 -16.70
CA VAL A 261 -15.27 2.33 -18.08
C VAL A 261 -14.19 1.74 -18.99
N LEU A 262 -12.96 2.25 -18.93
CA LEU A 262 -11.83 1.73 -19.70
C LEU A 262 -11.55 0.25 -19.38
N ALA A 263 -11.52 -0.13 -18.11
CA ALA A 263 -11.36 -1.52 -17.69
C ALA A 263 -12.51 -2.41 -18.21
N SER A 264 -13.75 -1.92 -18.20
CA SER A 264 -14.91 -2.65 -18.73
C SER A 264 -14.86 -2.85 -20.25
N PHE A 265 -14.28 -1.91 -20.99
CA PHE A 265 -14.08 -2.01 -22.43
C PHE A 265 -12.96 -2.99 -22.79
N LEU A 266 -11.88 -3.02 -22.01
CA LEU A 266 -10.74 -3.93 -22.20
C LEU A 266 -11.04 -5.37 -21.76
N SER A 267 -11.96 -5.58 -20.81
CA SER A 267 -12.37 -6.91 -20.35
C SER A 267 -13.43 -7.61 -21.22
N ARG A 268 -13.97 -6.95 -22.26
CA ARG A 268 -14.82 -7.61 -23.26
C ARG A 268 -13.95 -8.43 -24.21
N LYS A 269 -13.84 -9.74 -23.96
CA LYS A 269 -13.35 -10.69 -24.98
C LYS A 269 -14.18 -10.54 -26.26
N PRO A 270 -13.57 -10.55 -27.45
CA PRO A 270 -14.33 -10.68 -28.69
C PRO A 270 -15.09 -12.00 -28.65
N SER A 271 -16.41 -11.93 -28.81
CA SER A 271 -17.24 -13.10 -29.05
C SER A 271 -16.89 -13.68 -30.43
N SER A 272 -16.21 -14.82 -30.44
CA SER A 272 -16.14 -15.74 -31.57
C SER A 272 -16.72 -17.07 -31.14
#